data_AF-A0A845CZ54-F1
#
_entry.id   AF-A0A845CZ54-F1
#
_cell.length_a   1.000
_cell.length_b   1.000
_cell.length_c   1.000
_cell.angle_alpha   90.00
_cell.angle_beta   90.00
_cell.angle_gamma   90.00
#
_symmetry.space_group_name_H-M   'P 1'
#
loop_
_entity.id
_entity.type
_entity.pdbx_description
1 polymer ?
#
loop_
_entity_poly.entity_id
_entity_poly.type
_entity_poly.pdbx_seq_one_letter_code
_entity_poly.pdbx_strand_id
1 'polypeptide(L)'
;MAARLSRRTANSRIRIPSSQRIIPMSVHSVERLFAYNKWAWIRVFPSLEAIPEEEYFAERPFFWESLHGLAAHGYGAERVWLQRIGGESPSKRPAPTDFASFAELRTAWESLWSEWQDYVDSLTARGLEESLHYRVSEGHEMAIRMDDVLRHVFNHATEHRSQMTPVLAQLGHPTEPLDYGRFAATNRP
;
A
#
# COMPACT_ATOMS: atom_id res chain seq x y z
N MET A 1 39.78 24.51 9.46
CA MET A 1 38.55 25.26 9.81
C MET A 1 37.39 24.57 9.10
N ALA A 2 36.63 23.72 9.79
CA ALA A 2 35.41 23.10 9.28
C ALA A 2 34.46 22.90 10.47
N ALA A 3 33.38 23.69 10.50
CA ALA A 3 32.45 23.75 11.60
C ALA A 3 31.48 22.56 11.57
N ARG A 4 31.33 21.93 12.74
CA ARG A 4 30.41 20.83 13.05
C ARG A 4 28.98 21.40 13.12
N LEU A 5 28.13 21.11 12.13
CA LEU A 5 26.71 21.43 12.22
C LEU A 5 25.95 20.31 12.94
N SER A 6 25.76 20.48 14.24
CA SER A 6 24.79 19.73 15.04
C SER A 6 23.39 20.18 14.64
N ARG A 7 22.64 19.34 13.91
CA ARG A 7 21.20 19.54 13.71
C ARG A 7 20.44 18.79 14.80
N ARG A 8 20.10 19.49 15.89
CA ARG A 8 18.98 19.10 16.75
C ARG A 8 17.69 19.42 16.01
N THR A 9 17.03 18.42 15.42
CA THR A 9 15.65 18.58 14.97
C THR A 9 14.74 18.49 16.19
N ALA A 10 14.22 19.63 16.62
CA ALA A 10 13.12 19.68 17.58
C ALA A 10 11.92 18.97 16.95
N ASN A 11 11.49 17.87 17.54
CA ASN A 11 10.34 17.09 17.11
C ASN A 11 9.06 17.83 17.55
N SER A 12 8.71 18.92 16.85
CA SER A 12 7.46 19.64 17.08
C SER A 12 6.32 18.77 16.57
N ARG A 13 5.70 18.00 17.47
CA ARG A 13 4.47 17.26 17.19
C ARG A 13 3.40 18.26 16.76
N ILE A 14 3.08 18.29 15.47
CA ILE A 14 1.89 18.97 14.96
C ILE A 14 0.69 18.29 15.62
N ARG A 15 0.03 18.97 16.56
CA ARG A 15 -1.22 18.50 17.14
C ARG A 15 -2.35 18.90 16.20
N ILE A 16 -2.96 17.89 15.56
CA ILE A 16 -4.22 18.09 14.85
C ILE A 16 -5.31 18.36 15.91
N PRO A 17 -6.06 19.48 15.83
CA PRO A 17 -7.11 19.80 16.80
C PRO A 17 -8.16 18.68 16.88
N SER A 18 -8.43 18.17 18.08
CA SER A 18 -9.31 17.02 18.32
C SER A 18 -10.82 17.36 18.29
N SER A 19 -11.22 18.46 17.65
CA SER A 19 -12.62 18.95 17.70
C SER A 19 -13.51 18.43 16.58
N GLN A 20 -12.97 17.69 15.61
CA GLN A 20 -13.76 17.05 14.56
C GLN A 20 -14.00 15.59 14.91
N ARG A 21 -15.28 15.16 14.95
CA ARG A 21 -15.60 13.73 14.98
C ARG A 21 -14.96 13.09 13.76
N ILE A 22 -14.11 12.08 13.97
CA ILE A 22 -13.67 11.22 12.88
C ILE A 22 -14.93 10.49 12.40
N ILE A 23 -15.36 10.81 11.17
CA ILE A 23 -16.49 10.14 10.55
C ILE A 23 -16.01 8.76 10.11
N PRO A 24 -16.64 7.67 10.58
CA PRO A 24 -16.30 6.32 10.13
C PRO A 24 -16.40 6.20 8.62
N MET A 25 -15.62 5.30 8.03
CA MET A 25 -15.80 4.98 6.62
C MET A 25 -17.17 4.33 6.39
N SER A 26 -17.81 4.63 5.27
CA SER A 26 -18.92 3.81 4.77
C SER A 26 -18.38 2.61 3.98
N VAL A 27 -19.16 1.53 3.89
CA VAL A 27 -18.83 0.37 3.04
C VAL A 27 -18.55 0.82 1.60
N HIS A 28 -19.41 1.71 1.07
CA HIS A 28 -19.20 2.31 -0.25
C HIS A 28 -17.84 3.02 -0.40
N SER A 29 -17.39 3.73 0.65
CA SER A 29 -16.07 4.37 0.61
C SER A 29 -14.94 3.35 0.52
N VAL A 30 -15.08 2.21 1.19
CA VAL A 30 -14.11 1.10 1.13
C VAL A 30 -14.09 0.47 -0.25
N GLU A 31 -15.26 0.09 -0.79
CA GLU A 31 -15.40 -0.47 -2.15
C GLU A 31 -14.68 0.42 -3.18
N ARG A 32 -14.92 1.73 -3.09
CA ARG A 32 -14.33 2.72 -3.96
C ARG A 32 -12.81 2.84 -3.82
N LEU A 33 -12.28 2.77 -2.59
CA LEU A 33 -10.82 2.81 -2.36
C LEU A 33 -10.14 1.52 -2.82
N PHE A 34 -10.77 0.37 -2.60
CA PHE A 34 -10.26 -0.90 -3.09
C PHE A 34 -10.21 -0.94 -4.63
N ALA A 35 -11.32 -0.58 -5.28
CA ALA A 35 -11.39 -0.50 -6.73
C ALA A 35 -10.38 0.51 -7.30
N TYR A 36 -10.17 1.65 -6.63
CA TYR A 36 -9.14 2.61 -6.98
C TYR A 36 -7.73 2.01 -6.88
N ASN A 37 -7.44 1.33 -5.77
CA ASN A 37 -6.13 0.74 -5.52
C ASN A 37 -5.77 -0.28 -6.61
N LYS A 38 -6.69 -1.21 -6.89
CA LYS A 38 -6.55 -2.21 -7.97
C LYS A 38 -6.37 -1.55 -9.34
N TRP A 39 -7.24 -0.57 -9.68
CA TRP A 39 -7.16 0.17 -10.94
C TRP A 39 -5.80 0.85 -11.12
N ALA A 40 -5.26 1.45 -10.05
CA ALA A 40 -4.01 2.19 -10.14
C ALA A 40 -2.80 1.26 -10.28
N TRP A 41 -2.78 0.12 -9.59
CA TRP A 41 -1.74 -0.90 -9.77
C TRP A 41 -1.74 -1.50 -11.18
N ILE A 42 -2.92 -1.85 -11.72
CA ILE A 42 -3.07 -2.38 -13.08
C ILE A 42 -2.47 -1.42 -14.13
N ARG A 43 -2.48 -0.11 -13.88
CA ARG A 43 -1.90 0.88 -14.79
C ARG A 43 -0.39 1.02 -14.69
N VAL A 44 0.20 0.63 -13.57
CA VAL A 44 1.65 0.63 -13.38
C VAL A 44 2.29 -0.65 -13.93
N PHE A 45 1.55 -1.76 -13.90
CA PHE A 45 2.05 -3.08 -14.31
C PHE A 45 2.65 -3.14 -15.72
N PRO A 46 2.04 -2.54 -16.77
CA PRO A 46 2.63 -2.57 -18.11
C PRO A 46 4.02 -1.93 -18.17
N SER A 47 4.24 -0.87 -17.40
CA SER A 47 5.54 -0.22 -17.33
C SER A 47 6.57 -1.10 -16.61
N LEU A 48 6.18 -1.75 -15.51
CA LEU A 48 7.06 -2.69 -14.80
C LEU A 48 7.39 -3.93 -15.66
N GLU A 49 6.44 -4.40 -16.46
CA GLU A 49 6.62 -5.55 -17.36
C GLU A 49 7.52 -5.23 -18.56
N ALA A 50 7.51 -3.99 -19.04
CA ALA A 50 8.31 -3.56 -20.18
C ALA A 50 9.77 -3.24 -19.84
N ILE A 51 10.11 -3.03 -18.57
CA ILE A 51 11.47 -2.71 -18.12
C ILE A 51 12.35 -3.96 -18.26
N PRO A 52 13.58 -3.84 -18.80
CA PRO A 52 14.55 -4.93 -18.77
C PRO A 52 14.78 -5.46 -17.36
N GLU A 53 14.93 -6.77 -17.21
CA GLU A 53 15.06 -7.41 -15.89
C GLU A 53 16.16 -6.77 -15.04
N GLU A 54 17.32 -6.48 -15.63
CA GLU A 54 18.43 -5.81 -14.95
C GLU A 54 18.01 -4.48 -14.31
N GLU A 55 17.20 -3.67 -15.00
CA GLU A 55 16.73 -2.38 -14.52
C GLU A 55 15.62 -2.56 -13.48
N TYR A 56 14.75 -3.56 -13.63
CA TYR A 56 13.69 -3.82 -12.66
C TYR A 56 14.27 -4.17 -11.26
N PHE A 57 15.36 -4.94 -11.24
CA PHE A 57 16.05 -5.36 -10.03
C PHE A 57 17.15 -4.40 -9.57
N ALA A 58 17.65 -3.48 -10.42
CA ALA A 58 18.75 -2.60 -10.08
C ALA A 58 18.53 -1.76 -8.81
N GLU A 59 19.59 -1.63 -8.02
CA GLU A 59 19.59 -0.80 -6.80
C GLU A 59 19.52 0.70 -7.13
N ARG A 60 18.74 1.43 -6.34
CA ARG A 60 18.42 2.85 -6.50
C ARG A 60 18.29 3.53 -5.14
N PRO A 61 18.56 4.85 -5.05
CA PRO A 61 18.63 5.57 -3.79
C PRO A 61 17.25 5.97 -3.23
N PHE A 62 16.34 5.01 -3.08
CA PHE A 62 15.10 5.16 -2.32
C PHE A 62 14.92 3.97 -1.38
N PHE A 63 14.07 4.12 -0.34
CA PHE A 63 14.02 3.23 0.83
C PHE A 63 13.86 1.72 0.51
N TRP A 64 13.23 1.38 -0.62
CA TRP A 64 12.94 0.01 -1.03
C TRP A 64 13.95 -0.60 -1.99
N GLU A 65 15.07 0.11 -2.21
CA GLU A 65 16.25 -0.32 -2.95
C GLU A 65 16.04 -0.55 -4.45
N SER A 66 14.92 -1.11 -4.91
CA SER A 66 14.64 -1.33 -6.34
C SER A 66 13.14 -1.21 -6.65
N LEU A 67 12.80 -1.16 -7.95
CA LEU A 67 11.39 -1.21 -8.38
C LEU A 67 10.75 -2.53 -7.96
N HIS A 68 11.51 -3.63 -8.06
CA HIS A 68 11.11 -4.93 -7.54
C HIS A 68 10.85 -4.91 -6.03
N GLY A 69 11.78 -4.36 -5.25
CA GLY A 69 11.64 -4.24 -3.79
C GLY A 69 10.40 -3.43 -3.39
N LEU A 70 10.12 -2.34 -4.10
CA LEU A 70 8.93 -1.51 -3.90
C LEU A 70 7.63 -2.23 -4.27
N ALA A 71 7.62 -2.96 -5.40
CA ALA A 71 6.46 -3.73 -5.83
C ALA A 71 6.14 -4.87 -4.85
N ALA A 72 7.17 -5.60 -4.42
CA ALA A 72 7.05 -6.69 -3.47
C ALA A 72 6.64 -6.19 -2.07
N HIS A 73 7.15 -5.04 -1.63
CA HIS A 73 6.69 -4.40 -0.37
C HIS A 73 5.21 -4.02 -0.42
N GLY A 74 4.75 -3.42 -1.53
CA GLY A 74 3.33 -3.12 -1.72
C GLY A 74 2.45 -4.37 -1.56
N TYR A 75 2.84 -5.47 -2.22
CA TYR A 75 2.15 -6.75 -2.11
C TYR A 75 2.18 -7.29 -0.68
N GLY A 76 3.37 -7.36 -0.09
CA GLY A 76 3.59 -7.93 1.23
C GLY A 76 2.81 -7.19 2.32
N ALA A 77 2.69 -5.85 2.21
CA ALA A 77 1.89 -5.06 3.14
C ALA A 77 0.40 -5.38 3.04
N GLU A 78 -0.17 -5.41 1.84
CA GLU A 78 -1.59 -5.74 1.64
C GLU A 78 -1.90 -7.18 2.08
N ARG A 79 -1.02 -8.14 1.75
CA ARG A 79 -1.12 -9.54 2.17
C ARG A 79 -1.15 -9.69 3.69
N VAL A 80 -0.23 -9.05 4.40
CA VAL A 80 -0.13 -9.12 5.87
C VAL A 80 -1.36 -8.53 6.54
N TRP A 81 -1.88 -7.41 6.02
CA TRP A 81 -3.10 -6.82 6.56
C TRP A 81 -4.33 -7.69 6.32
N LEU A 82 -4.46 -8.31 5.15
CA LEU A 82 -5.55 -9.24 4.89
C LEU A 82 -5.48 -10.49 5.80
N GLN A 83 -4.29 -11.02 6.04
CA GLN A 83 -4.09 -12.12 6.99
C GLN A 83 -4.52 -11.73 8.41
N ARG A 84 -4.15 -10.52 8.86
CA ARG A 84 -4.59 -9.97 10.16
C ARG A 84 -6.10 -9.87 10.24
N ILE A 85 -6.74 -9.33 9.21
CA ILE A 85 -8.20 -9.26 9.10
C ILE A 85 -8.82 -10.66 9.23
N GLY A 86 -8.19 -11.69 8.66
CA GLY A 86 -8.59 -13.09 8.79
C GLY A 86 -8.28 -13.74 10.16
N GLY A 87 -7.70 -13.01 11.11
CA GLY A 87 -7.35 -13.49 12.46
C GLY A 87 -5.94 -14.07 12.59
N GLU A 88 -5.12 -14.00 11.54
CA GLU A 88 -3.74 -14.46 11.57
C GLU A 88 -2.77 -13.33 11.97
N SER A 89 -1.70 -13.64 12.71
CA SER A 89 -0.63 -12.67 13.00
C SER A 89 0.70 -13.18 12.45
N PRO A 90 0.95 -13.00 11.14
CA PRO A 90 2.13 -13.55 10.50
C PRO A 90 3.41 -12.94 11.09
N SER A 91 4.35 -13.80 11.46
CA SER A 91 5.66 -13.42 12.02
C SER A 91 6.66 -12.97 10.95
N LYS A 92 6.39 -13.29 9.69
CA LYS A 92 7.18 -12.90 8.52
C LYS A 92 6.27 -12.29 7.47
N ARG A 93 6.79 -11.30 6.75
CA ARG A 93 6.12 -10.70 5.59
C ARG A 93 6.75 -11.28 4.32
N PRO A 94 5.98 -11.38 3.22
CA PRO A 94 6.57 -11.64 1.91
C PRO A 94 7.73 -10.67 1.65
N ALA A 95 8.89 -11.21 1.31
CA ALA A 95 10.09 -10.48 0.99
C ALA A 95 10.27 -10.39 -0.53
N PRO A 96 11.04 -9.42 -1.04
CA PRO A 96 11.35 -9.34 -2.47
C PRO A 96 11.94 -10.66 -3.02
N THR A 97 12.81 -11.31 -2.24
CA THR A 97 13.43 -12.60 -2.60
C THR A 97 12.45 -13.77 -2.76
N ASP A 98 11.19 -13.61 -2.35
CA ASP A 98 10.16 -14.64 -2.53
C ASP A 98 9.60 -14.65 -3.97
N PHE A 99 9.97 -13.68 -4.81
CA PHE A 99 9.51 -13.57 -6.19
C PHE A 99 10.70 -13.50 -7.15
N ALA A 100 10.83 -14.47 -8.05
CA ALA A 100 11.95 -14.53 -9.00
C ALA A 100 11.79 -13.53 -10.15
N SER A 101 10.59 -13.03 -10.41
CA SER A 101 10.30 -12.10 -11.51
C SER A 101 9.11 -11.21 -11.22
N PHE A 102 8.91 -10.17 -12.04
CA PHE A 102 7.67 -9.38 -11.99
C PHE A 102 6.43 -10.22 -12.35
N ALA A 103 6.54 -11.16 -13.28
CA ALA A 103 5.42 -12.00 -13.70
C ALA A 103 4.87 -12.87 -12.55
N GLU A 104 5.77 -13.41 -11.72
CA GLU A 104 5.40 -14.16 -10.51
C GLU A 104 4.71 -13.26 -9.49
N LEU A 105 5.28 -12.08 -9.21
CA LEU A 105 4.70 -11.11 -8.31
C LEU A 105 3.32 -10.63 -8.80
N ARG A 106 3.14 -10.42 -10.10
CA ARG A 106 1.85 -10.05 -10.71
C ARG A 106 0.80 -11.13 -10.50
N THR A 107 1.17 -12.40 -10.69
CA THR A 107 0.26 -13.53 -10.44
C THR A 107 -0.18 -13.57 -8.98
N ALA A 108 0.74 -13.30 -8.06
CA ALA A 108 0.43 -13.19 -6.62
C ALA A 108 -0.53 -12.03 -6.32
N TRP A 109 -0.33 -10.86 -6.95
CA TRP A 109 -1.25 -9.73 -6.85
C TRP A 109 -2.67 -10.06 -7.33
N GLU A 110 -2.81 -10.76 -8.45
CA GLU A 110 -4.11 -11.14 -9.00
C GLU A 110 -4.89 -12.04 -8.03
N SER A 111 -4.21 -13.02 -7.42
CA SER A 111 -4.80 -13.85 -6.35
C SER A 111 -5.20 -13.00 -5.15
N LEU A 112 -4.30 -12.14 -4.67
CA LEU A 112 -4.54 -11.28 -3.50
C LEU A 112 -5.75 -10.35 -3.71
N TRP A 113 -5.94 -9.82 -4.91
CA TRP A 113 -7.12 -8.99 -5.21
C TRP A 113 -8.41 -9.78 -5.26
N SER A 114 -8.40 -11.06 -5.58
CA SER A 114 -9.59 -11.90 -5.44
C SER A 114 -9.99 -12.02 -3.96
N GLU A 115 -9.02 -12.31 -3.10
CA GLU A 115 -9.27 -12.46 -1.66
C GLU A 115 -9.71 -11.13 -1.01
N TRP A 116 -9.12 -10.00 -1.44
CA TRP A 116 -9.57 -8.68 -1.01
C TRP A 116 -10.98 -8.35 -1.50
N GLN A 117 -11.35 -8.76 -2.72
CA GLN A 117 -12.71 -8.56 -3.23
C GLN A 117 -13.72 -9.32 -2.36
N ASP A 118 -13.44 -10.59 -2.05
CA ASP A 118 -14.30 -11.40 -1.17
C ASP A 118 -14.46 -10.74 0.21
N TYR A 119 -13.38 -10.22 0.77
CA TYR A 119 -13.45 -9.48 2.03
C TYR A 119 -14.30 -8.20 1.91
N VAL A 120 -14.05 -7.38 0.88
CA VAL A 120 -14.79 -6.13 0.64
C VAL A 120 -16.29 -6.39 0.46
N ASP A 121 -16.65 -7.45 -0.26
CA ASP A 121 -18.05 -7.83 -0.49
C ASP A 121 -18.76 -8.31 0.79
N SER A 122 -17.99 -8.81 1.76
CA SER A 122 -18.50 -9.22 3.07
C SER A 122 -18.65 -8.09 4.10
N LEU A 123 -18.14 -6.89 3.78
CA LEU A 123 -18.10 -5.78 4.74
C LEU A 123 -19.48 -5.27 5.11
N THR A 124 -19.64 -4.96 6.40
CA THR A 124 -20.83 -4.32 6.95
C THR A 124 -20.46 -3.02 7.65
N ALA A 125 -21.41 -2.09 7.76
CA ALA A 125 -21.20 -0.84 8.49
C ALA A 125 -20.74 -1.10 9.94
N ARG A 126 -21.32 -2.11 10.61
CA ARG A 126 -20.90 -2.54 11.94
C ARG A 126 -19.46 -3.05 11.96
N GLY A 127 -19.09 -3.91 11.00
CA GLY A 127 -17.73 -4.47 10.93
C GLY A 127 -16.65 -3.40 10.78
N LEU A 128 -16.95 -2.26 10.14
CA LEU A 128 -16.03 -1.12 10.04
C LEU A 128 -15.78 -0.42 11.38
N GLU A 129 -16.70 -0.53 12.34
CA GLU A 129 -16.58 0.07 13.67
C GLU A 129 -15.90 -0.85 14.70
N GLU A 130 -15.80 -2.15 14.38
CA GLU A 130 -15.18 -3.15 15.24
C GLU A 130 -13.65 -3.00 15.28
N SER A 131 -13.05 -3.45 16.39
CA SER A 131 -11.59 -3.44 16.55
C SER A 131 -10.98 -4.73 16.02
N LEU A 132 -10.02 -4.59 15.13
CA LEU A 132 -9.12 -5.66 14.73
C LEU A 132 -8.06 -5.86 15.82
N HIS A 133 -8.04 -7.07 16.40
CA HIS A 133 -7.01 -7.50 17.32
C HIS A 133 -5.94 -8.28 16.55
N TYR A 134 -4.67 -7.91 16.71
CA TYR A 134 -3.56 -8.60 16.07
C TYR A 134 -2.28 -8.44 16.88
N ARG A 135 -1.34 -9.36 16.66
CA ARG A 135 -0.04 -9.34 17.29
C ARG A 135 1.02 -8.77 16.34
N VAL A 136 1.83 -7.85 16.84
CA VAL A 136 2.99 -7.33 16.08
C VAL A 136 4.17 -8.30 16.12
N SER A 137 5.14 -8.10 15.24
CA SER A 137 6.37 -8.91 15.14
C SER A 137 7.12 -9.03 16.48
N GLU A 138 7.09 -7.97 17.29
CA GLU A 138 7.74 -7.90 18.61
C GLU A 138 6.98 -8.66 19.69
N GLY A 139 5.79 -9.21 19.37
CA GLY A 139 5.03 -10.08 20.24
C GLY A 139 3.90 -9.41 21.04
N HIS A 140 3.71 -8.10 20.89
CA HIS A 140 2.69 -7.35 21.62
C HIS A 140 1.33 -7.42 20.92
N GLU A 141 0.26 -7.53 21.71
CA GLU A 141 -1.11 -7.40 21.22
C GLU A 141 -1.44 -5.93 20.91
N MET A 142 -2.10 -5.70 19.79
CA MET A 142 -2.61 -4.41 19.37
C MET A 142 -4.08 -4.52 18.99
N ALA A 143 -4.80 -3.41 19.18
CA ALA A 143 -6.17 -3.25 18.73
C ALA A 143 -6.31 -1.93 17.98
N ILE A 144 -6.90 -1.98 16.80
CA ILE A 144 -7.15 -0.81 15.94
C ILE A 144 -8.51 -0.96 15.30
N ARG A 145 -9.26 0.14 15.12
CA ARG A 145 -10.55 0.07 14.44
C ARG A 145 -10.37 -0.34 12.98
N MET A 146 -11.32 -1.10 12.45
CA MET A 146 -11.25 -1.61 11.09
C MET A 146 -11.25 -0.49 10.03
N ASP A 147 -12.01 0.59 10.25
CA ASP A 147 -11.96 1.77 9.37
C ASP A 147 -10.56 2.40 9.29
N ASP A 148 -9.84 2.51 10.40
CA ASP A 148 -8.46 2.99 10.42
C ASP A 148 -7.48 2.03 9.74
N VAL A 149 -7.69 0.71 9.86
CA VAL A 149 -6.92 -0.30 9.12
C VAL A 149 -7.07 -0.09 7.62
N LEU A 150 -8.29 0.04 7.12
CA LEU A 150 -8.56 0.16 5.69
C LEU A 150 -8.07 1.50 5.14
N ARG A 151 -8.18 2.60 5.92
CA ARG A 151 -7.52 3.87 5.59
C ARG A 151 -6.02 3.69 5.45
N HIS A 152 -5.38 3.02 6.40
CA HIS A 152 -3.96 2.77 6.37
C HIS A 152 -3.56 1.95 5.13
N VAL A 153 -4.22 0.82 4.89
CA VAL A 153 -3.91 -0.09 3.76
C VAL A 153 -3.92 0.67 2.43
N PHE A 154 -5.01 1.36 2.10
CA PHE A 154 -5.13 2.02 0.79
C PHE A 154 -4.30 3.30 0.67
N ASN A 155 -4.08 4.02 1.77
CA ASN A 155 -3.21 5.18 1.75
C ASN A 155 -1.73 4.79 1.64
N HIS A 156 -1.30 3.74 2.35
CA HIS A 156 0.04 3.16 2.26
C HIS A 156 0.33 2.65 0.84
N ALA A 157 -0.63 1.95 0.23
CA ALA A 157 -0.49 1.51 -1.16
C ALA A 157 -0.34 2.71 -2.12
N THR A 158 -1.07 3.80 -1.89
CA THR A 158 -0.96 5.03 -2.69
C THR A 158 0.42 5.69 -2.52
N GLU A 159 0.91 5.83 -1.29
CA GLU A 159 2.24 6.38 -1.00
C GLU A 159 3.32 5.61 -1.77
N HIS A 160 3.37 4.29 -1.64
CA HIS A 160 4.43 3.48 -2.25
C HIS A 160 4.32 3.39 -3.76
N ARG A 161 3.12 3.22 -4.32
CA ARG A 161 2.95 3.26 -5.77
C ARG A 161 3.36 4.62 -6.35
N SER A 162 3.12 5.72 -5.64
CA SER A 162 3.53 7.05 -6.11
C SER A 162 5.05 7.18 -6.26
N GLN A 163 5.83 6.49 -5.42
CA GLN A 163 7.30 6.48 -5.48
C GLN A 163 7.84 5.77 -6.74
N MET A 164 7.07 4.88 -7.36
CA MET A 164 7.46 4.20 -8.61
C MET A 164 7.45 5.15 -9.81
N THR A 165 6.47 6.05 -9.87
CA THR A 165 6.20 6.83 -11.09
C THR A 165 7.37 7.72 -11.54
N PRO A 166 8.11 8.43 -10.66
CA PRO A 166 9.26 9.21 -11.09
C PRO A 166 10.41 8.33 -11.61
N VAL A 167 10.61 7.15 -11.00
CA VAL A 167 11.66 6.20 -11.41
C VAL A 167 11.34 5.62 -12.79
N LEU A 168 10.10 5.20 -13.00
CA LEU A 168 9.63 4.71 -14.31
C LEU A 168 9.82 5.77 -15.41
N ALA A 169 9.46 7.02 -15.12
CA ALA A 169 9.64 8.12 -16.07
C ALA A 169 11.12 8.38 -16.39
N GLN A 170 12.02 8.30 -15.41
CA GLN A 170 13.48 8.46 -15.61
C GLN A 170 14.06 7.34 -16.49
N LEU A 171 13.52 6.13 -16.40
CA LEU A 171 13.89 5.00 -17.25
C LEU A 171 13.26 5.06 -18.65
N GLY A 172 12.48 6.11 -18.95
CA GLY A 172 11.83 6.29 -20.26
C GLY A 172 10.56 5.46 -20.45
N HIS A 173 10.02 4.87 -19.37
CA HIS A 173 8.78 4.10 -19.42
C HIS A 173 7.56 5.01 -19.23
N PRO A 174 6.43 4.70 -19.89
CA PRO A 174 5.23 5.51 -19.79
C PRO A 174 4.71 5.53 -18.35
N THR A 175 4.22 6.70 -17.93
CA THR A 175 3.55 6.89 -16.65
C THR A 175 2.28 7.70 -16.86
N GLU A 176 1.26 7.40 -16.08
CA GLU A 176 -0.03 8.07 -16.17
C GLU A 176 -0.39 8.75 -14.85
N PRO A 177 -1.16 9.86 -14.88
CA PRO A 177 -1.81 10.36 -13.66
C PRO A 177 -2.68 9.29 -13.00
N LEU A 178 -2.39 9.01 -11.73
CA LEU A 178 -3.07 7.99 -10.93
C LEU A 178 -4.02 8.59 -9.89
N ASP A 179 -4.45 9.84 -10.05
CA ASP A 179 -5.30 10.52 -9.07
C ASP A 179 -6.67 9.85 -8.93
N TYR A 180 -7.19 9.83 -7.70
CA TYR A 180 -8.52 9.30 -7.42
C TYR A 180 -9.62 10.00 -8.24
N GLY A 181 -9.50 11.31 -8.48
CA GLY A 181 -10.45 12.07 -9.30
C GLY A 181 -10.54 11.53 -10.74
N ARG A 182 -9.41 11.09 -11.32
CA ARG A 182 -9.39 10.47 -12.65
C ARG A 182 -10.07 9.11 -12.64
N PHE A 183 -9.77 8.27 -11.64
CA PHE A 183 -10.47 7.00 -11.42
C PHE A 183 -12.00 7.22 -11.30
N ALA A 184 -12.43 8.20 -10.51
CA ALA A 184 -13.85 8.51 -10.34
C ALA A 184 -14.52 9.00 -11.63
N ALA A 185 -13.80 9.75 -12.47
CA ALA A 185 -14.31 10.22 -13.74
C ALA A 185 -14.51 9.08 -14.76
N THR A 186 -13.61 8.08 -14.80
CA THR A 186 -13.65 6.99 -15.78
C THR A 186 -14.44 5.77 -15.31
N ASN A 187 -14.65 5.63 -14.00
CA ASN A 187 -15.30 4.46 -13.39
C ASN A 187 -16.51 4.93 -12.57
N ARG A 188 -17.44 5.59 -13.27
CA ARG A 188 -18.76 5.93 -12.72
C ARG A 188 -19.58 4.64 -12.61
N PRO A 189 -20.40 4.48 -11.55
CA PRO A 189 -21.37 3.40 -11.48
C PRO A 189 -22.38 3.48 -12.62
#